data_AF-A0A3E2MW56-F1
#
_entry.id   AF-A0A3E2MW56-F1
#
_cell.length_a   1.000
_cell.length_b   1.000
_cell.length_c   1.000
_cell.angle_alpha   90.00
_cell.angle_beta   90.00
_cell.angle_gamma   90.00
#
_symmetry.space_group_name_H-M   'P 1'
#
loop_
_entity.id
_entity.type
_entity.pdbx_description
1 polymer ?
#
loop_
_entity_poly.entity_id
_entity_poly.type
_entity_poly.pdbx_seq_one_letter_code
_entity_poly.pdbx_strand_id
1 'polypeptide(L)'
;MTAQPLDDPRALPAPGQDERWKAQALCAQTDPDAFFPEKGGTTRPAKRVCLSCPVRKQCLDYALDHDERFGIWGGFSERERRRLKRGHDVTPTLQHGGHQPSYACYQRGCRHPDCCEQAAKYQREWRHRKKEQERQGGGA
;
A
#
# COMPACT_ATOMS: atom_id res chain seq x y z
N MET A 1 6.54 -14.22 54.41
CA MET A 1 7.32 -14.12 53.15
C MET A 1 6.36 -14.34 52.00
N THR A 2 5.70 -13.27 51.57
CA THR A 2 4.63 -13.29 50.57
C THR A 2 5.24 -13.45 49.17
N ALA A 3 4.94 -14.57 48.51
CA ALA A 3 5.26 -14.79 47.11
C ALA A 3 4.56 -13.73 46.24
N GLN A 4 5.30 -13.14 45.30
CA GLN A 4 4.79 -12.13 44.39
C GLN A 4 3.93 -12.78 43.28
N PRO A 5 2.92 -12.08 42.71
CA PRO A 5 1.88 -12.69 41.87
C PRO A 5 2.28 -12.98 40.41
N LEU A 6 3.58 -13.04 40.08
CA LEU A 6 4.04 -13.07 38.68
C LEU A 6 4.31 -14.48 38.11
N ASP A 7 4.17 -15.53 38.93
CA ASP A 7 4.48 -16.91 38.55
C ASP A 7 3.23 -17.80 38.35
N ASP A 8 2.03 -17.23 38.18
CA ASP A 8 0.80 -18.01 37.94
C ASP A 8 0.57 -18.26 36.43
N PRO A 9 0.69 -19.50 35.92
CA PRO A 9 0.46 -19.83 34.51
C PRO A 9 -1.02 -19.76 34.07
N ARG A 10 -1.95 -19.49 35.00
CA ARG A 10 -3.38 -19.19 34.73
C ARG A 10 -3.71 -17.71 34.80
N ALA A 11 -2.75 -16.83 35.10
CA ALA A 11 -2.96 -15.39 34.98
C ALA A 11 -3.15 -15.05 33.49
N LEU A 12 -4.40 -14.91 33.06
CA LEU A 12 -4.72 -14.27 31.79
C LEU A 12 -4.05 -12.90 31.78
N PRO A 13 -3.25 -12.54 30.76
CA PRO A 13 -2.62 -11.23 30.71
C PRO A 13 -3.73 -10.18 30.85
N ALA A 14 -3.53 -9.22 31.77
CA ALA A 14 -4.51 -8.19 32.01
C ALA A 14 -4.89 -7.53 30.67
N PRO A 15 -6.18 -7.52 30.27
CA PRO A 15 -6.59 -6.95 29.00
C PRO A 15 -6.14 -5.48 28.97
N GLY A 16 -5.27 -5.15 28.02
CA GLY A 16 -4.87 -3.76 27.73
C GLY A 16 -3.42 -3.35 27.99
N GLN A 17 -2.55 -4.21 28.55
CA GLN A 17 -1.13 -3.85 28.68
C GLN A 17 -0.41 -3.82 27.31
N ASP A 18 -0.73 -4.77 26.43
CA ASP A 18 -0.18 -4.86 25.07
C ASP A 18 -0.75 -3.84 24.08
N GLU A 19 -1.78 -3.08 24.45
CA GLU A 19 -2.45 -2.11 23.55
C GLU A 19 -2.12 -0.65 23.87
N ARG A 20 -1.30 -0.38 24.88
CA ARG A 20 -0.90 1.00 25.26
C ARG A 20 -0.25 1.79 24.13
N TRP A 21 0.34 1.11 23.15
CA TRP A 21 0.89 1.73 21.95
C TRP A 21 -0.18 2.42 21.09
N LYS A 22 -1.45 1.97 21.14
CA LYS A 22 -2.55 2.59 20.38
C LYS A 22 -2.75 4.05 20.76
N ALA A 23 -2.49 4.42 22.02
CA ALA A 23 -2.57 5.80 22.50
C ALA A 23 -1.51 6.73 21.86
N GLN A 24 -0.43 6.18 21.31
CA GLN A 24 0.64 6.93 20.62
C GLN A 24 0.46 6.94 19.10
N ALA A 25 -0.62 6.36 18.57
CA ALA A 25 -0.85 6.26 17.15
C ALA A 25 -1.25 7.63 16.55
N LEU A 26 -0.48 8.10 15.56
CA LEU A 26 -0.77 9.38 14.89
C LEU A 26 -2.08 9.37 14.11
N CYS A 27 -2.57 8.19 13.68
CA CYS A 27 -3.81 8.10 12.91
C CYS A 27 -5.04 8.61 13.69
N ALA A 28 -5.03 8.51 15.02
CA ALA A 28 -6.10 9.04 15.88
C ALA A 28 -6.22 10.56 15.85
N GLN A 29 -5.21 11.27 15.33
CA GLN A 29 -5.15 12.73 15.21
C GLN A 29 -5.42 13.20 13.76
N THR A 30 -5.86 12.29 12.90
CA THR A 30 -6.09 12.55 11.47
C THR A 30 -7.48 12.11 11.05
N ASP A 31 -7.88 12.42 9.82
CA ASP A 31 -9.14 11.97 9.24
C ASP A 31 -9.21 10.43 9.18
N PRO A 32 -10.16 9.77 9.87
CA PRO A 32 -10.31 8.33 9.85
C PRO A 32 -10.67 7.78 8.45
N ASP A 33 -11.37 8.56 7.62
CA ASP A 33 -11.82 8.11 6.30
C ASP A 33 -10.63 7.83 5.36
N ALA A 34 -9.50 8.50 5.58
CA ALA A 34 -8.27 8.25 4.86
C ALA A 34 -7.74 6.82 5.05
N PHE A 35 -8.04 6.18 6.18
CA PHE A 35 -7.58 4.83 6.52
C PHE A 35 -8.54 3.74 6.02
N PHE A 36 -9.76 4.10 5.61
CA PHE A 36 -10.77 3.20 5.06
C PHE A 36 -11.21 3.66 3.66
N PRO A 37 -10.31 3.66 2.67
CA PRO A 37 -10.64 4.15 1.34
C PRO A 37 -11.69 3.26 0.67
N GLU A 38 -12.66 3.90 0.01
CA GLU A 38 -13.63 3.21 -0.84
C GLU A 38 -12.96 2.46 -2.00
N LYS A 39 -13.72 1.60 -2.69
CA LYS A 39 -13.23 0.87 -3.87
C LYS A 39 -12.72 1.87 -4.93
N GLY A 40 -11.40 1.90 -5.13
CA GLY A 40 -10.74 2.81 -6.08
C GLY A 40 -10.19 4.09 -5.46
N GLY A 41 -10.43 4.33 -4.17
CA GLY A 41 -9.85 5.43 -3.40
C GLY A 41 -8.32 5.31 -3.25
N THR A 42 -7.68 6.45 -2.99
CA THR A 42 -6.22 6.51 -2.81
C THR A 42 -5.82 6.11 -1.39
N THR A 43 -4.82 5.23 -1.26
CA THR A 43 -4.24 4.86 0.04
C THR A 43 -3.09 5.77 0.47
N ARG A 44 -2.70 6.73 -0.39
CA ARG A 44 -1.53 7.60 -0.17
C ARG A 44 -1.62 8.44 1.11
N PRO A 45 -2.77 9.08 1.44
CA PRO A 45 -2.87 9.92 2.63
C PRO A 45 -2.60 9.13 3.92
N ALA A 46 -3.31 8.02 4.13
CA ALA A 46 -3.10 7.17 5.30
C ALA A 46 -1.68 6.60 5.38
N LYS A 47 -1.14 6.11 4.26
CA LYS A 47 0.24 5.58 4.25
C LYS A 47 1.27 6.65 4.64
N ARG A 48 1.08 7.91 4.25
CA ARG A 48 1.97 9.02 4.65
C ARG A 48 1.97 9.22 6.16
N VAL A 49 0.78 9.21 6.79
CA VAL A 49 0.66 9.32 8.26
C VAL A 49 1.33 8.13 8.95
N CYS A 50 1.14 6.91 8.42
CA CYS A 50 1.78 5.72 8.97
C CYS A 50 3.31 5.78 8.91
N LEU A 51 3.91 6.39 7.88
CA LEU A 51 5.37 6.47 7.74
C LEU A 51 6.03 7.31 8.84
N SER A 52 5.34 8.32 9.35
CA SER A 52 5.79 9.13 10.49
C SER A 52 5.33 8.60 11.85
N CYS A 53 4.54 7.52 11.89
CA CYS A 53 3.95 7.01 13.13
C CYS A 53 4.97 6.20 13.96
N PRO A 54 5.21 6.53 15.24
CA PRO A 54 6.21 5.85 16.07
C PRO A 54 5.84 4.38 16.35
N VAL A 55 4.55 4.06 16.38
CA VAL A 55 4.02 2.73 16.69
C VAL A 55 3.71 1.90 15.43
N ARG A 56 4.29 2.27 14.28
CA ARG A 56 4.02 1.63 12.98
C ARG A 56 4.26 0.12 13.01
N LYS A 57 5.34 -0.33 13.64
CA LYS A 57 5.70 -1.76 13.72
C LYS A 57 4.66 -2.54 14.55
N GLN A 58 4.37 -2.08 15.76
CA GLN A 58 3.37 -2.70 16.64
C GLN A 58 1.97 -2.75 15.98
N CYS A 59 1.61 -1.68 15.26
CA CYS A 59 0.37 -1.61 14.49
C CYS A 59 0.30 -2.65 13.37
N LEU A 60 1.40 -2.88 12.65
CA LEU A 60 1.46 -3.92 11.62
C LEU A 60 1.38 -5.31 12.24
N ASP A 61 2.17 -5.57 13.28
CA ASP A 61 2.22 -6.87 13.96
C ASP A 61 0.82 -7.25 14.47
N TYR A 62 0.14 -6.32 15.15
CA TYR A 62 -1.25 -6.47 15.58
C TYR A 62 -2.20 -6.81 14.40
N ALA A 63 -2.11 -6.08 13.29
CA ALA A 63 -2.99 -6.32 12.14
C ALA A 63 -2.75 -7.68 11.47
N LEU A 64 -1.53 -8.22 11.56
CA LEU A 64 -1.20 -9.55 11.04
C LEU A 64 -1.73 -10.64 11.96
N ASP A 65 -1.52 -10.49 13.28
CA ASP A 65 -1.94 -11.45 14.31
C ASP A 65 -3.46 -11.56 14.44
N HIS A 66 -4.16 -10.42 14.37
CA HIS A 66 -5.62 -10.37 14.48
C HIS A 66 -6.36 -10.52 13.14
N ASP A 67 -5.64 -10.75 12.05
CA ASP A 67 -6.18 -10.83 10.69
C ASP A 67 -7.10 -9.65 10.33
N GLU A 68 -6.64 -8.44 10.63
CA GLU A 68 -7.43 -7.24 10.36
C GLU A 68 -7.68 -7.10 8.86
N ARG A 69 -8.95 -7.17 8.47
CA ARG A 69 -9.36 -7.33 7.07
C ARG A 69 -9.47 -6.01 6.32
N PHE A 70 -9.80 -4.92 7.01
CA PHE A 70 -10.07 -3.65 6.34
C PHE A 70 -9.04 -2.58 6.69
N GLY A 71 -8.98 -1.57 5.83
CA GLY A 71 -8.18 -0.37 6.04
C GLY A 71 -6.66 -0.52 5.98
N ILE A 72 -5.99 0.58 6.28
CA ILE A 72 -4.53 0.72 6.28
C ILE A 72 -3.98 0.54 7.70
N TRP A 73 -3.08 -0.42 7.86
CA TRP A 73 -2.44 -0.74 9.14
C TRP A 73 -0.92 -0.77 8.98
N GLY A 74 -0.20 -0.07 9.86
CA GLY A 74 1.27 -0.01 9.81
C GLY A 74 1.86 0.51 8.47
N GLY A 75 1.08 1.21 7.65
CA GLY A 75 1.47 1.67 6.31
C GLY A 75 1.15 0.68 5.19
N PHE A 76 0.45 -0.40 5.48
CA PHE A 76 0.09 -1.46 4.54
C PHE A 76 -1.41 -1.54 4.33
N SER A 77 -1.81 -1.62 3.06
CA SER A 77 -3.18 -2.00 2.68
C SER A 77 -3.43 -3.48 2.95
N GLU A 78 -4.70 -3.87 3.03
CA GLU A 78 -5.11 -5.28 3.13
C GLU A 78 -4.39 -6.17 2.10
N ARG A 79 -4.37 -5.74 0.83
CA ARG A 79 -3.74 -6.51 -0.25
C ARG A 79 -2.24 -6.72 -0.04
N GLU A 80 -1.56 -5.74 0.54
CA GLU A 80 -0.14 -5.83 0.88
C GLU A 80 0.08 -6.71 2.10
N ARG A 81 -0.75 -6.61 3.15
CA ARG A 81 -0.70 -7.51 4.32
C ARG A 81 -0.91 -8.96 3.93
N ARG A 82 -1.84 -9.26 3.01
CA ARG A 82 -2.03 -10.62 2.48
C ARG A 82 -0.78 -11.14 1.75
N ARG A 83 0.01 -10.28 1.11
CA ARG A 83 1.28 -10.67 0.47
C ARG A 83 2.36 -10.95 1.51
N LEU A 84 2.45 -10.12 2.56
CA LEU A 84 3.34 -10.36 3.71
C LEU A 84 3.04 -11.71 4.38
N LYS A 85 1.76 -12.04 4.61
CA LYS A 85 1.35 -13.35 5.17
C LYS A 85 1.77 -14.55 4.32
N ARG A 86 2.00 -14.35 3.01
CA ARG A 86 2.50 -15.39 2.10
C ARG A 86 4.03 -15.43 1.98
N GLY A 87 4.75 -14.68 2.83
CA GLY A 87 6.21 -14.64 2.82
C GLY A 87 6.83 -13.80 1.72
N HIS A 88 6.05 -12.94 1.04
CA HIS A 88 6.63 -11.99 0.08
C HIS A 88 7.16 -10.77 0.81
N ASP A 89 8.36 -10.32 0.44
CA ASP A 89 8.82 -8.98 0.80
C ASP A 89 7.96 -7.93 0.08
N VAL A 90 7.36 -7.05 0.87
CA VAL A 90 6.52 -5.97 0.39
C VAL A 90 6.95 -4.70 1.08
N THR A 91 7.44 -3.74 0.31
CA THR A 91 7.75 -2.42 0.83
C THR A 91 6.47 -1.57 0.85
N PRO A 92 6.17 -0.83 1.94
CA PRO A 92 5.00 0.04 1.99
C PRO A 92 5.19 1.20 1.02
N THR A 93 4.64 1.05 -0.18
CA THR A 93 4.85 2.00 -1.27
C THR A 93 3.70 3.02 -1.30
N LEU A 94 4.06 4.30 -1.47
CA LEU A 94 3.10 5.40 -1.66
C LEU A 94 2.58 5.50 -3.10
N GLN A 95 2.86 4.52 -3.96
CA GLN A 95 2.47 4.52 -5.36
C GLN A 95 1.22 3.65 -5.58
N HIS A 96 0.48 3.96 -6.63
CA HIS A 96 -0.76 3.28 -6.97
C HIS A 96 -0.45 1.80 -7.30
N GLY A 97 -0.95 0.94 -6.40
CA GLY A 97 -1.00 -0.52 -6.45
C GLY A 97 -0.29 -1.24 -7.60
N GLY A 98 0.92 -1.75 -7.31
CA GLY A 98 1.76 -2.68 -8.10
C GLY A 98 1.15 -3.32 -9.35
N HIS A 99 0.94 -2.52 -10.39
CA HIS A 99 0.74 -2.95 -11.76
C HIS A 99 1.86 -2.33 -12.59
N GLN A 100 2.29 -3.02 -13.65
CA GLN A 100 3.31 -2.48 -14.53
C GLN A 100 2.75 -1.26 -15.30
N PRO A 101 3.49 -0.15 -15.43
CA PRO A 101 3.12 0.95 -16.31
C PRO A 101 2.94 0.46 -17.74
N SER A 102 1.85 0.87 -18.40
CA SER A 102 1.55 0.43 -19.77
C SER A 102 0.70 1.45 -20.53
N TYR A 103 0.78 1.41 -21.87
CA TYR A 103 -0.09 2.22 -22.73
C TYR A 103 -1.57 1.90 -22.51
N ALA A 104 -1.91 0.62 -22.27
CA ALA A 104 -3.28 0.21 -21.95
C ALA A 104 -3.79 0.77 -20.61
N CYS A 105 -2.91 1.03 -19.64
CA CYS A 105 -3.28 1.72 -18.40
C CYS A 105 -3.58 3.20 -18.66
N TYR A 106 -2.75 3.87 -19.48
CA TYR A 106 -3.00 5.24 -19.92
C TYR A 106 -4.32 5.40 -20.68
N GLN A 107 -4.63 4.48 -21.62
CA GLN A 107 -5.89 4.50 -22.38
C GLN A 107 -7.14 4.36 -21.49
N ARG A 108 -7.02 3.72 -20.32
CA ARG A 108 -8.10 3.61 -19.33
C ARG A 108 -8.24 4.86 -18.44
N GLY A 109 -7.53 5.94 -18.75
CA GLY A 109 -7.65 7.24 -18.06
C GLY A 109 -6.59 7.50 -16.99
N CYS A 110 -5.62 6.61 -16.79
CA CYS A 110 -4.54 6.83 -15.82
C CYS A 110 -3.57 7.93 -16.31
N ARG A 111 -3.25 8.88 -15.43
CA ARG A 111 -2.35 10.02 -15.71
C ARG A 111 -1.05 9.96 -14.88
N HIS A 112 -0.62 8.76 -14.50
CA HIS A 112 0.66 8.55 -13.82
C HIS A 112 1.84 8.84 -14.76
N PRO A 113 2.96 9.45 -14.28
CA PRO A 113 4.11 9.80 -15.11
C PRO A 113 4.61 8.65 -16.00
N ASP A 114 4.85 7.47 -15.42
CA ASP A 114 5.35 6.31 -16.17
C ASP A 114 4.36 5.78 -17.24
N CYS A 115 3.04 5.90 -16.98
CA CYS A 115 2.02 5.50 -17.94
C CYS A 115 1.93 6.50 -19.11
N CYS A 116 2.07 7.80 -18.82
CA CYS A 116 2.18 8.84 -19.84
C CYS A 116 3.45 8.68 -20.69
N GLU A 117 4.59 8.32 -20.06
CA GLU A 117 5.83 8.04 -20.79
C GLU A 117 5.66 6.86 -21.75
N GLN A 118 5.03 5.78 -21.29
CA GLN A 118 4.77 4.62 -22.14
C GLN A 118 3.85 4.95 -23.33
N ALA A 119 2.88 5.84 -23.13
CA ALA A 119 2.05 6.34 -24.22
C ALA A 119 2.85 7.20 -25.23
N ALA A 120 3.75 8.05 -24.75
CA ALA A 120 4.62 8.85 -25.61
C ALA A 120 5.59 7.97 -26.42
N LYS A 121 6.14 6.91 -25.82
CA LYS A 121 6.96 5.89 -26.53
C LYS A 121 6.16 5.25 -27.67
N TYR A 122 4.96 4.77 -27.36
CA TYR A 122 4.07 4.16 -28.36
C TYR A 122 3.78 5.09 -29.54
N GLN A 123 3.47 6.37 -29.27
CA GLN A 123 3.20 7.36 -30.32
C GLN A 123 4.42 7.63 -31.21
N ARG A 124 5.64 7.69 -30.63
CA ARG A 124 6.88 7.87 -31.41
C ARG A 124 7.15 6.70 -32.33
N GLU A 125 7.04 5.48 -31.81
CA GLU A 125 7.22 4.26 -32.60
C GLU A 125 6.19 4.14 -33.73
N TRP A 126 4.93 4.47 -33.47
CA TRP A 126 3.88 4.48 -34.49
C TRP A 126 4.21 5.48 -35.61
N ARG A 127 4.67 6.69 -35.26
CA ARG A 127 5.11 7.71 -36.24
C ARG A 127 6.29 7.21 -37.08
N HIS A 128 7.24 6.49 -36.47
CA HIS A 128 8.37 5.92 -37.19
C HIS A 128 7.93 4.85 -38.20
N ARG A 129 7.14 3.86 -37.75
CA ARG A 129 6.60 2.79 -38.61
C ARG A 129 5.78 3.35 -39.78
N LYS A 130 4.97 4.37 -39.53
CA LYS A 130 4.19 5.03 -40.58
C LYS A 130 5.09 5.67 -41.64
N LYS A 131 6.15 6.38 -41.25
CA LYS A 131 7.13 6.95 -42.18
C LYS A 131 7.88 5.87 -42.97
N GLU A 132 8.22 4.75 -42.35
CA GLU A 132 8.87 3.62 -43.04
C GLU A 132 7.95 2.97 -44.07
N GLN A 133 6.67 2.80 -43.73
CA GLN A 133 5.65 2.29 -44.64
C GLN A 133 5.42 3.25 -45.82
N GLU A 134 5.37 4.56 -45.57
CA GLU A 134 5.29 5.58 -46.63
C GLU A 134 6.53 5.56 -47.54
N ARG A 135 7.73 5.39 -46.97
CA ARG A 135 8.98 5.25 -47.75
C ARG A 135 9.01 3.97 -48.59
N GLN A 136 8.45 2.87 -48.10
CA GLN A 136 8.40 1.59 -48.81
C GLN A 136 7.26 1.53 -49.83
N GLY A 137 6.15 2.24 -49.60
CA GLY A 137 4.99 2.32 -50.48
C GLY A 137 5.05 3.42 -51.54
N GLY A 138 5.95 4.40 -51.43
CA GLY A 138 6.14 5.49 -52.40
C GLY A 138 7.03 5.12 -53.61
N GLY A 139 7.31 3.83 -53.81
CA GLY A 139 8.07 3.28 -54.94
C GLY A 139 7.21 2.46 -55.89
N ALA A 140 6.00 2.94 -56.21
CA ALA A 140 5.14 2.42 -57.26
C ALA A 140 4.79 3.54 -58.25
#